data_AF-A0A2N0WKS8-F1
#
_entry.id   AF-A0A2N0WKS8-F1
#
_cell.length_a   1.000
_cell.length_b   1.000
_cell.length_c   1.000
_cell.angle_alpha   90.00
_cell.angle_beta   90.00
_cell.angle_gamma   90.00
#
_symmetry.space_group_name_H-M   'P 1'
#
loop_
_entity.id
_entity.type
_entity.pdbx_description
1 polymer ?
#
loop_
_entity_poly.entity_id
_entity_poly.type
_entity_poly.pdbx_seq_one_letter_code
_entity_poly.pdbx_strand_id
1 'polypeptide(L)'
;MNIAQQQRFNTLYQQHLINLRLQGKRPSTIDAYARAVRRITEYFDCVPDTLTTVDLKKYFNSLIQTHSWSTIKLDRIASASCSPPLTHTQVFMAYLAACAA
;
A
#
# COMPACT_ATOMS: atom_id res chain seq x y z
N MET A 1 13.75 0.52 -12.09
CA MET A 1 12.90 -0.60 -12.58
C MET A 1 13.16 -0.90 -14.07
N ASN A 2 13.25 -2.18 -14.47
CA ASN A 2 13.43 -2.61 -15.88
C ASN A 2 12.10 -2.47 -16.68
N ILE A 3 12.16 -2.37 -18.01
CA ILE A 3 11.00 -2.22 -18.92
C ILE A 3 9.97 -3.34 -18.69
N ALA A 4 10.41 -4.60 -18.55
CA ALA A 4 9.52 -5.73 -18.28
C ALA A 4 8.81 -5.62 -16.92
N GLN A 5 9.51 -5.13 -15.90
CA GLN A 5 8.94 -4.89 -14.58
C GLN A 5 7.95 -3.72 -14.61
N GLN A 6 8.23 -2.67 -15.38
CA GLN A 6 7.33 -1.53 -15.59
C GLN A 6 6.02 -1.95 -16.24
N GLN A 7 6.07 -2.80 -17.27
CA GLN A 7 4.87 -3.34 -17.89
C GLN A 7 4.04 -4.17 -16.89
N ARG A 8 4.70 -5.06 -16.13
CA ARG A 8 4.04 -5.86 -15.08
C ARG A 8 3.40 -4.99 -14.00
N PHE A 9 4.09 -3.95 -13.55
CA PHE A 9 3.54 -2.97 -12.61
C PHE A 9 2.32 -2.26 -13.19
N ASN A 10 2.39 -1.78 -14.43
CA ASN A 10 1.27 -1.10 -15.07
C ASN A 10 0.03 -2.00 -15.15
N THR A 11 0.19 -3.29 -15.47
CA THR A 11 -0.92 -4.25 -15.50
C THR A 11 -1.55 -4.43 -14.11
N LEU A 12 -0.73 -4.68 -13.08
CA LEU A 12 -1.21 -4.82 -11.69
C LEU A 12 -1.87 -3.54 -11.18
N TYR A 13 -1.32 -2.39 -11.53
CA TYR A 13 -1.85 -1.08 -11.18
C TYR A 13 -3.25 -0.84 -11.81
N GLN A 14 -3.43 -1.18 -13.08
CA GLN A 14 -4.74 -1.09 -13.74
C GLN A 14 -5.77 -2.04 -13.09
N GLN A 15 -5.37 -3.28 -12.78
CA GLN A 15 -6.23 -4.23 -12.07
C GLN A 15 -6.64 -3.69 -10.69
N HIS A 16 -5.71 -3.10 -9.95
CA HIS A 16 -5.99 -2.47 -8.67
C HIS A 16 -7.02 -1.34 -8.79
N LEU A 17 -6.88 -0.45 -9.78
CA LEU A 17 -7.85 0.62 -10.03
C LEU A 17 -9.25 0.09 -10.38
N ILE A 18 -9.33 -0.96 -11.21
CA ILE A 18 -10.59 -1.62 -11.56
C ILE A 18 -11.24 -2.20 -10.29
N ASN A 19 -10.47 -2.91 -9.46
CA ASN A 19 -10.97 -3.49 -8.22
C ASN A 19 -11.51 -2.41 -7.26
N LEU A 20 -10.83 -1.26 -7.13
CA LEU A 20 -11.32 -0.16 -6.29
C LEU A 20 -12.60 0.49 -6.84
N ARG A 21 -12.73 0.58 -8.17
CA ARG A 21 -13.95 1.03 -8.83
C ARG A 21 -15.11 0.05 -8.60
N LEU A 22 -14.85 -1.25 -8.73
CA LEU A 22 -15.83 -2.31 -8.46
C LEU A 22 -16.29 -2.31 -6.99
N GLN A 23 -15.41 -1.95 -6.06
CA GLN A 23 -15.76 -1.73 -4.64
C GLN A 23 -16.59 -0.47 -4.38
N GLY A 24 -16.91 0.33 -5.41
CA GLY A 24 -17.69 1.56 -5.27
C GLY A 24 -16.99 2.65 -4.46
N LYS A 25 -15.64 2.64 -4.41
CA LYS A 25 -14.88 3.67 -3.69
C LYS A 25 -15.00 5.02 -4.41
N ARG A 26 -15.00 6.10 -3.63
CA ARG A 26 -14.99 7.47 -4.16
C ARG A 26 -13.73 7.70 -5.01
N PRO A 27 -13.81 8.48 -6.10
CA PRO A 27 -12.65 8.76 -6.96
C PRO A 27 -11.47 9.37 -6.18
N SER A 28 -11.75 10.24 -5.20
CA SER A 28 -10.72 10.82 -4.32
C SER A 28 -9.96 9.76 -3.50
N THR A 29 -10.63 8.68 -3.11
CA THR A 29 -10.02 7.57 -2.37
C THR A 29 -9.20 6.69 -3.31
N ILE A 30 -9.70 6.46 -4.52
CA ILE A 30 -8.98 5.73 -5.57
C ILE A 30 -7.64 6.44 -5.88
N ASP A 31 -7.68 7.75 -6.07
CA ASP A 31 -6.48 8.56 -6.34
C ASP A 31 -5.49 8.58 -5.17
N ALA A 32 -5.99 8.51 -3.93
CA ALA A 32 -5.14 8.41 -2.75
C ALA A 32 -4.41 7.06 -2.70
N TYR A 33 -5.13 5.95 -2.96
CA TYR A 33 -4.53 4.61 -2.92
C TYR A 33 -3.58 4.38 -4.08
N ALA A 34 -3.92 4.89 -5.27
CA ALA A 34 -3.06 4.90 -6.42
C ALA A 34 -1.71 5.59 -6.13
N ARG A 35 -1.74 6.75 -5.45
CA ARG A 35 -0.53 7.47 -5.03
C ARG A 35 0.28 6.70 -4.00
N ALA A 36 -0.37 6.04 -3.04
CA ALA A 36 0.30 5.21 -2.05
C ALA A 36 1.10 4.07 -2.70
N VAL A 37 0.47 3.33 -3.62
CA VAL A 37 1.11 2.22 -4.33
C VAL A 37 2.33 2.72 -5.11
N ARG A 38 2.22 3.86 -5.78
CA ARG A 38 3.35 4.49 -6.50
C ARG A 38 4.51 4.84 -5.57
N ARG A 39 4.23 5.45 -4.41
CA ARG A 39 5.27 5.81 -3.42
C ARG A 39 5.98 4.57 -2.86
N ILE A 40 5.25 3.48 -2.64
CA ILE A 40 5.83 2.22 -2.19
C ILE A 40 6.75 1.66 -3.29
N THR A 41 6.29 1.63 -4.55
CA THR A 41 7.12 1.14 -5.65
C THR A 41 8.34 2.00 -5.94
N GLU A 42 8.21 3.33 -5.82
CA GLU A 42 9.33 4.27 -5.97
C GLU A 42 10.36 4.09 -4.84
N TYR A 43 9.92 3.79 -3.61
CA TYR A 43 10.82 3.57 -2.48
C TYR A 43 11.66 2.29 -2.62
N PHE A 44 11.07 1.20 -3.11
CA PHE A 44 11.77 -0.09 -3.28
C PHE A 44 12.39 -0.28 -4.66
N ASP A 45 12.05 0.56 -5.64
CA ASP A 45 12.32 0.38 -7.07
C ASP A 45 11.95 -1.03 -7.59
N CYS A 46 10.94 -1.65 -6.98
CA CYS A 46 10.53 -3.03 -7.21
C CYS A 46 9.02 -3.14 -7.44
N VAL A 47 8.64 -4.21 -8.15
CA VAL A 47 7.24 -4.55 -8.42
C VAL A 47 6.55 -4.95 -7.10
N PRO A 48 5.29 -4.53 -6.85
CA PRO A 48 4.58 -4.84 -5.61
C PRO A 48 4.41 -6.35 -5.34
N ASP A 49 4.57 -7.18 -6.36
CA ASP A 49 4.48 -8.63 -6.33
C ASP A 49 5.66 -9.30 -5.58
N THR A 50 6.81 -8.63 -5.51
CA THR A 50 8.00 -9.14 -4.80
C THR A 50 8.14 -8.58 -3.39
N LEU A 51 7.22 -7.69 -2.96
CA LEU A 51 7.29 -7.10 -1.62
C LEU A 51 6.86 -8.11 -0.56
N THR A 52 7.76 -8.37 0.39
CA THR A 52 7.44 -9.16 1.57
C THR A 52 6.83 -8.31 2.67
N THR A 53 6.14 -8.94 3.62
CA THR A 53 5.61 -8.26 4.81
C THR A 53 6.72 -7.63 5.67
N VAL A 54 7.94 -8.16 5.61
CA VAL A 54 9.11 -7.62 6.33
C VAL A 54 9.55 -6.30 5.71
N ASP A 55 9.56 -6.21 4.38
CA ASP A 55 9.93 -4.98 3.67
C ASP A 55 8.89 -3.89 3.90
N LEU A 56 7.61 -4.23 3.84
CA LEU A 56 6.53 -3.30 4.19
C LEU A 56 6.67 -2.75 5.61
N LYS A 57 7.05 -3.57 6.60
CA LYS A 57 7.31 -3.10 7.97
C LYS A 57 8.48 -2.11 8.02
N LYS A 58 9.57 -2.38 7.32
CA LYS A 58 10.72 -1.47 7.23
C LYS A 58 10.33 -0.14 6.58
N TYR A 59 9.51 -0.19 5.53
CA TYR A 59 8.95 1.00 4.87
C TYR A 59 8.10 1.83 5.81
N PHE A 60 7.12 1.21 6.50
CA PHE A 60 6.29 1.98 7.43
C PHE A 60 7.09 2.54 8.60
N ASN A 61 8.13 1.84 9.06
CA ASN A 61 9.02 2.34 10.11
C ASN A 61 9.81 3.60 9.67
N SER A 62 10.35 3.62 8.45
CA SER A 62 11.02 4.83 7.91
C SER A 62 10.01 5.94 7.57
N LEU A 63 8.80 5.57 7.16
CA LEU A 63 7.74 6.52 6.83
C LEU A 63 7.21 7.26 8.08
N ILE A 64 7.10 6.58 9.22
CA ILE A 64 6.72 7.19 10.51
C ILE A 64 7.70 8.30 10.94
N GLN A 65 8.98 8.16 10.59
CA GLN A 65 10.00 9.14 10.96
C GLN A 65 9.99 10.38 10.04
N THR A 66 9.42 10.28 8.85
CA THR A 66 9.54 11.30 7.80
C THR A 66 8.21 11.97 7.44
N HIS A 67 7.08 11.30 7.67
CA HIS A 67 5.76 11.74 7.23
C HIS A 67 4.76 11.80 8.38
N SER A 68 3.76 12.66 8.22
CA SER A 68 2.64 12.76 9.17
C SER A 68 1.81 11.47 9.22
N TRP A 69 1.18 11.21 10.36
CA TRP A 69 0.32 10.06 10.58
C TRP A 69 -0.83 9.92 9.57
N SER A 70 -1.35 11.04 9.07
CA SER A 70 -2.38 11.10 8.03
C SER A 70 -1.95 10.40 6.74
N THR A 71 -0.69 10.59 6.33
CA THR A 71 -0.11 9.97 5.14
C THR A 71 0.06 8.46 5.32
N ILE A 72 0.57 8.05 6.49
CA ILE A 72 0.79 6.64 6.83
C ILE A 72 -0.53 5.88 6.87
N LYS A 73 -1.61 6.52 7.36
CA LYS A 73 -2.95 5.94 7.37
C LYS A 73 -3.45 5.64 5.96
N LEU A 74 -3.25 6.54 5.00
CA LEU A 74 -3.64 6.32 3.60
C LEU A 74 -2.85 5.16 2.98
N ASP A 75 -1.53 5.13 3.17
CA ASP A 75 -0.67 4.10 2.60
C ASP A 75 -1.00 2.70 3.18
N ARG A 76 -1.36 2.65 4.46
CA ARG A 76 -1.80 1.42 5.13
C ARG A 76 -3.11 0.89 4.55
N ILE A 77 -4.12 1.75 4.35
CA ILE A 77 -5.41 1.29 3.82
C ILE A 77 -5.27 0.86 2.35
N ALA A 78 -4.43 1.55 1.57
CA ALA A 78 -4.11 1.14 0.21
C ALA A 78 -3.54 -0.29 0.15
N SER A 79 -2.53 -0.60 0.98
CA SER A 79 -1.92 -1.94 1.04
C SER A 79 -2.90 -3.05 1.42
N ALA A 80 -3.90 -2.76 2.26
CA ALA A 80 -4.89 -3.73 2.71
C ALA A 80 -5.91 -4.10 1.61
N SER A 81 -6.15 -3.23 0.63
CA SER A 81 -7.11 -3.47 -0.46
C SER A 81 -6.60 -4.39 -1.58
N CYS A 82 -5.34 -4.83 -1.49
CA CYS A 82 -4.68 -5.65 -2.51
C CYS A 82 -4.55 -7.14 -2.15
N SER A 83 -5.11 -7.61 -1.02
CA SER A 83 -5.06 -9.03 -0.59
C SER A 83 -6.45 -9.68 -0.46
N PRO A 84 -6.64 -10.95 -0.90
CA PRO A 84 -7.82 -11.73 -0.55
C PRO A 84 -7.81 -12.11 0.95
N PRO A 85 -8.98 -12.46 1.54
CA PRO A 85 -9.12 -12.55 2.98
C PRO A 85 -8.64 -13.92 3.47
N LEU A 86 -7.38 -14.04 3.87
CA LEU A 86 -6.95 -15.13 4.75
C LEU A 86 -5.99 -14.62 5.83
N THR A 87 -6.60 -14.34 6.98
CA THR A 87 -6.17 -14.75 8.32
C THR A 87 -4.67 -14.72 8.64
N HIS A 88 -4.18 -13.58 9.16
CA HIS A 88 -3.56 -13.52 10.49
C HIS A 88 -3.68 -12.10 11.07
N THR A 89 -4.59 -11.95 12.02
CA THR A 89 -5.37 -10.75 12.37
C THR A 89 -4.66 -9.71 13.25
N GLN A 90 -3.32 -9.62 13.36
CA GLN A 90 -2.75 -9.03 14.59
C GLN A 90 -1.47 -8.18 14.49
N VAL A 91 -0.77 -8.04 13.37
CA VAL A 91 0.65 -7.63 13.53
C VAL A 91 0.92 -6.13 13.62
N PHE A 92 0.07 -5.23 13.12
CA PHE A 92 0.46 -3.81 13.13
C PHE A 92 -0.62 -2.77 13.49
N MET A 93 -1.88 -3.17 13.70
CA MET A 93 -2.93 -2.23 14.16
C MET A 93 -3.70 -2.69 15.40
N ALA A 94 -3.25 -3.79 16.02
CA ALA A 94 -3.00 -3.80 17.46
C ALA A 94 -1.81 -2.88 17.84
N TYR A 95 -0.91 -2.51 16.91
CA TYR A 95 0.32 -1.78 17.23
C TYR A 95 0.18 -0.25 17.30
N LEU A 96 -0.86 0.36 16.71
CA LEU A 96 -1.03 1.83 16.72
C LEU A 96 -2.47 2.33 17.00
N ALA A 97 -3.36 1.45 17.44
CA ALA A 97 -4.39 1.85 18.40
C ALA A 97 -3.81 1.88 19.84
N ALA A 98 -2.64 1.26 20.05
CA ALA A 98 -1.87 1.25 21.30
C ALA A 98 -0.87 2.43 21.45
N CYS A 99 -0.75 3.33 20.47
CA CYS A 99 0.24 4.43 20.50
C CYS A 99 -0.35 5.83 20.23
N ALA A 100 -1.44 6.14 20.95
CA ALA A 100 -1.85 7.50 21.35
C ALA A 100 -3.02 8.16 20.58
N ALA A 101 -3.99 8.59 21.40
CA ALA A 101 -4.84 9.79 21.34
C ALA A 101 -5.04 10.49 19.98
#